data_AF-A0AAN8FTJ1-F1
#
_entry.id   AF-A0AAN8FTJ1-F1
#
_cell.length_a   1.000
_cell.length_b   1.000
_cell.length_c   1.000
_cell.angle_alpha   90.00
_cell.angle_beta   90.00
_cell.angle_gamma   90.00
#
_symmetry.space_group_name_H-M   'P 1'
#
loop_
_entity.id
_entity.type
_entity.pdbx_description
1 polymer ?
#
loop_
_entity_poly.entity_id
_entity_poly.type
_entity_poly.pdbx_seq_one_letter_code
_entity_poly.pdbx_strand_id
1 'polypeptide(L)'
;MLREIKAIEDVLRISEDIDEQDEVEMDRYLIVDGWMTYKEVAEAQLSKYKGGLRAIMENYGIKTEGEIFSGCICEMRNRISDRDQDDMSFYNTNEVIEKKVTNLFREYRADFFQEFGGWQTCTKKMDKKFAVDDNIFHRLVHHPSREMQRKAIAYYRVCYETAQHTRERILSFAWLAYDVLATVRQENVLDKDDCVPATTPLYDMLRERFSVHLEEHKARFYLFMEFSNNEAARQLRRYTDHYPGLSRVLFILCEWADRNELFTARLQSHHICLILILYAIRRIAGSSINCTKPFLEVVNCL
;
A
#
# COMPACT_ATOMS: atom_id res chain seq x y z
N MET A 1 33.07 -20.07 -33.72
CA MET A 1 31.86 -20.52 -34.44
C MET A 1 30.66 -20.79 -33.50
N LEU A 2 30.54 -21.92 -32.79
CA LEU A 2 29.35 -22.17 -31.92
C LEU A 2 29.17 -21.16 -30.76
N ARG A 3 30.26 -20.67 -30.16
CA ARG A 3 30.20 -19.65 -29.09
C ARG A 3 29.78 -18.27 -29.60
N GLU A 4 30.17 -17.91 -30.82
CA GLU A 4 29.82 -16.62 -31.43
C GLU A 4 28.37 -16.62 -31.89
N ILE A 5 27.88 -17.75 -32.43
CA ILE A 5 26.47 -17.93 -32.78
C ILE A 5 25.60 -17.84 -31.52
N LYS A 6 26.00 -18.50 -30.42
CA LYS A 6 25.29 -18.40 -29.14
C LYS A 6 25.31 -16.98 -28.57
N ALA A 7 26.41 -16.24 -28.70
CA ALA A 7 26.48 -14.85 -28.25
C ALA A 7 25.55 -13.94 -29.07
N ILE A 8 25.42 -14.18 -30.39
CA ILE A 8 24.50 -13.45 -31.25
C ILE A 8 23.04 -13.79 -30.89
N GLU A 9 22.75 -15.06 -30.64
CA GLU A 9 21.42 -15.53 -30.21
C GLU A 9 21.02 -14.95 -28.83
N ASP A 10 21.96 -14.93 -27.87
CA ASP A 10 21.75 -14.29 -26.57
C ASP A 10 21.49 -12.78 -26.71
N VAL A 11 22.20 -12.09 -27.61
CA VAL A 11 21.99 -10.65 -27.87
C VAL A 11 20.63 -10.39 -28.51
N LEU A 12 20.20 -11.24 -29.45
CA LEU A 12 18.88 -11.14 -30.08
C LEU A 12 17.77 -11.38 -29.07
N ARG A 13 17.89 -12.41 -28.24
CA ARG A 13 16.91 -12.71 -27.18
C ARG A 13 16.82 -11.58 -26.15
N ILE A 14 17.95 -11.03 -25.72
CA ILE A 14 17.98 -9.86 -24.82
C ILE A 14 17.31 -8.65 -25.46
N SER A 15 17.46 -8.46 -26.78
CA SER A 15 16.84 -7.33 -27.50
C SER A 15 15.32 -7.49 -27.62
N GLU A 16 14.85 -8.71 -27.93
CA GLU A 16 13.41 -9.05 -27.93
C GLU A 16 12.81 -8.91 -26.53
N ASP A 17 13.48 -9.43 -25.50
CA ASP A 17 13.08 -9.32 -24.09
C ASP A 17 13.07 -7.86 -23.59
N ILE A 18 13.78 -6.93 -24.23
CA ILE A 18 13.77 -5.48 -23.90
C ILE A 18 12.60 -4.78 -24.60
N ASP A 19 12.28 -5.17 -25.84
CA ASP A 19 11.23 -4.56 -26.65
C ASP A 19 9.81 -4.99 -26.22
N GLU A 20 9.65 -6.16 -25.58
CA GLU A 20 8.36 -6.63 -25.04
C GLU A 20 7.98 -6.03 -23.67
N GLN A 21 8.85 -5.23 -23.03
CA GLN A 21 8.60 -4.76 -21.68
C GLN A 21 7.77 -3.46 -21.62
N ASP A 22 6.65 -3.49 -20.89
CA ASP A 22 5.78 -2.33 -20.66
C ASP A 22 6.53 -1.07 -20.18
N GLU A 23 6.08 0.12 -20.59
CA GLU A 23 6.65 1.38 -20.13
C GLU A 23 6.52 1.53 -18.60
N VAL A 24 7.59 2.02 -17.96
CA VAL A 24 7.62 2.22 -16.51
C VAL A 24 6.78 3.44 -16.16
N GLU A 25 5.58 3.23 -15.62
CA GLU A 25 4.70 4.29 -15.13
C GLU A 25 4.94 4.60 -13.65
N MET A 26 4.89 5.89 -13.29
CA MET A 26 4.97 6.36 -11.90
C MET A 26 3.57 6.50 -11.29
N ASP A 27 3.44 6.17 -10.00
CA ASP A 27 2.20 6.38 -9.26
C ASP A 27 1.91 7.89 -9.09
N ARG A 28 0.72 8.31 -9.54
CA ARG A 28 0.22 9.71 -9.50
C ARG A 28 0.04 10.24 -8.07
N TYR A 29 -0.09 9.34 -7.09
CA TYR A 29 -0.31 9.66 -5.68
C TYR A 29 0.98 9.64 -4.85
N LEU A 30 2.13 9.25 -5.42
CA LEU A 30 3.42 9.30 -4.71
C LEU A 30 4.13 10.64 -4.95
N ILE A 31 3.60 11.70 -4.35
CA ILE A 31 4.12 13.07 -4.49
C ILE A 31 4.23 13.73 -3.11
N VAL A 32 5.39 14.30 -2.78
CA VAL A 32 5.61 15.08 -1.54
C VAL A 32 6.50 16.27 -1.85
N ASP A 33 6.11 17.46 -1.38
CA ASP A 33 6.91 18.67 -1.58
C ASP A 33 8.24 18.63 -0.83
N GLY A 34 9.29 19.12 -1.49
CA GLY A 34 10.64 19.21 -0.92
C GLY A 34 11.47 17.93 -1.01
N TRP A 35 11.02 16.93 -1.78
CA TRP A 35 11.78 15.69 -2.03
C TRP A 35 13.16 15.93 -2.69
N MET A 36 13.29 17.00 -3.48
CA MET A 36 14.54 17.35 -4.19
C MET A 36 15.74 17.51 -3.24
N THR A 37 15.51 17.84 -1.97
CA THR A 37 16.56 17.94 -0.95
C THR A 37 17.34 16.64 -0.74
N TYR A 38 16.69 15.49 -0.99
CA TYR A 38 17.30 14.16 -0.86
C TYR A 38 17.71 13.56 -2.21
N LYS A 39 17.64 14.31 -3.31
CA LYS A 39 17.91 13.79 -4.66
C LYS A 39 19.33 13.24 -4.80
N GLU A 40 20.34 14.02 -4.43
CA GLU A 40 21.75 13.61 -4.54
C GLU A 40 22.06 12.37 -3.68
N VAL A 41 21.49 12.30 -2.47
CA VAL A 41 21.62 11.15 -1.57
C VAL A 41 20.97 9.92 -2.20
N ALA A 42 19.76 10.07 -2.77
CA ALA A 42 19.05 8.99 -3.43
C ALA A 42 19.81 8.47 -4.67
N GLU A 43 20.38 9.35 -5.49
CA GLU A 43 21.20 8.97 -6.65
C GLU A 43 22.46 8.20 -6.24
N ALA A 44 23.17 8.68 -5.22
CA ALA A 44 24.36 8.02 -4.71
C ALA A 44 24.04 6.64 -4.12
N GLN A 45 22.95 6.51 -3.36
CA GLN A 45 22.54 5.23 -2.79
C GLN A 45 21.99 4.26 -3.86
N LEU A 46 21.24 4.76 -4.84
CA LEU A 46 20.79 3.96 -5.98
C LEU A 46 21.97 3.39 -6.75
N SER A 47 23.01 4.20 -7.02
CA SER A 47 24.21 3.74 -7.71
C SER A 47 24.91 2.60 -6.95
N LYS A 48 25.07 2.76 -5.62
CA LYS A 48 25.66 1.72 -4.76
C LYS A 48 24.80 0.46 -4.73
N TYR A 49 23.49 0.60 -4.59
CA TYR A 49 22.55 -0.53 -4.58
C TYR A 49 22.58 -1.29 -5.90
N LYS A 50 22.52 -0.57 -7.03
CA LYS A 50 22.67 -1.15 -8.37
C LYS A 50 23.97 -1.93 -8.49
N GLY A 51 25.10 -1.39 -8.02
CA GLY A 51 26.38 -2.08 -8.02
C GLY A 51 26.35 -3.38 -7.21
N GLY A 52 25.77 -3.35 -6.01
CA GLY A 52 25.62 -4.53 -5.15
C GLY A 52 24.73 -5.61 -5.77
N LEU A 53 23.58 -5.22 -6.31
CA LEU A 53 22.66 -6.16 -6.96
C LEU A 53 23.26 -6.77 -8.23
N ARG A 54 23.93 -5.95 -9.07
CA ARG A 54 24.63 -6.44 -10.27
C ARG A 54 25.75 -7.39 -9.94
N ALA A 55 26.52 -7.13 -8.89
CA ALA A 55 27.55 -8.07 -8.46
C ALA A 55 26.94 -9.44 -8.12
N ILE A 56 25.75 -9.49 -7.51
CA ILE A 56 25.03 -10.76 -7.28
C ILE A 56 24.57 -11.37 -8.61
N MET A 57 23.95 -10.58 -9.49
CA MET A 57 23.48 -11.03 -10.81
C MET A 57 24.62 -11.64 -11.65
N GLU A 58 25.74 -10.92 -11.78
CA GLU A 58 26.91 -11.34 -12.55
C GLU A 58 27.56 -12.60 -11.96
N ASN A 59 27.66 -12.68 -10.63
CA ASN A 59 28.22 -13.84 -9.95
C ASN A 59 27.43 -15.13 -10.19
N TYR A 60 26.10 -15.05 -10.32
CA TYR A 60 25.24 -16.22 -10.54
C TYR A 60 24.72 -16.33 -11.97
N GLY A 61 25.09 -15.42 -12.87
CA GLY A 61 24.66 -15.40 -14.28
C GLY A 61 23.19 -15.03 -14.49
N ILE A 62 22.58 -14.29 -13.55
CA ILE A 62 21.17 -13.90 -13.58
C ILE A 62 20.99 -12.68 -14.48
N LYS A 63 19.99 -12.70 -15.36
CA LYS A 63 19.82 -11.70 -16.42
C LYS A 63 18.97 -10.51 -15.95
N THR A 64 17.94 -10.76 -15.14
CA THR A 64 16.99 -9.69 -14.72
C THR A 64 16.74 -9.67 -13.22
N GLU A 65 16.32 -8.51 -12.71
CA GLU A 65 15.86 -8.37 -11.32
C GLU A 65 14.64 -9.27 -11.04
N GLY A 66 13.75 -9.44 -12.02
CA GLY A 66 12.56 -10.28 -11.91
C GLY A 66 12.90 -11.74 -11.60
N GLU A 67 13.94 -12.29 -12.24
CA GLU A 67 14.42 -13.66 -11.95
C GLU A 67 14.90 -13.81 -10.50
N ILE A 68 15.58 -12.78 -9.96
CA ILE A 68 16.05 -12.79 -8.56
C ILE A 68 14.88 -12.79 -7.59
N PHE A 69 13.93 -11.86 -7.75
CA PHE A 69 12.87 -11.66 -6.77
C PHE A 69 11.74 -12.69 -6.89
N SER A 70 11.52 -13.28 -8.07
CA SER A 70 10.59 -14.39 -8.25
C SER A 70 11.16 -15.74 -7.82
N GLY A 71 12.51 -15.87 -7.79
CA GLY A 71 13.20 -17.14 -7.61
C GLY A 71 13.17 -18.04 -8.86
N CYS A 72 12.58 -17.58 -9.97
CA CYS A 72 12.50 -18.31 -11.23
C CYS A 72 13.71 -17.99 -12.12
N ILE A 73 14.88 -18.51 -11.76
CA ILE A 73 16.14 -18.25 -12.48
C ILE A 73 16.28 -19.19 -13.68
N CYS A 74 16.30 -18.64 -14.90
CA CYS A 74 16.40 -19.39 -16.15
C CYS A 74 17.77 -20.08 -16.34
N GLU A 75 18.84 -19.31 -16.12
CA GLU A 75 20.22 -19.76 -16.33
C GLU A 75 21.06 -19.39 -15.10
N MET A 76 21.77 -20.38 -14.53
CA MET A 76 22.55 -20.19 -13.31
C MET A 76 23.99 -20.67 -13.49
N ARG A 77 24.94 -19.78 -13.18
CA ARG A 77 26.39 -20.01 -13.13
C ARG A 77 26.87 -20.11 -11.69
N ASN A 78 28.08 -20.67 -11.48
CA ASN A 78 28.70 -20.85 -10.17
C ASN A 78 27.83 -21.64 -9.19
N ARG A 79 27.33 -22.80 -9.64
CA ARG A 79 26.59 -23.73 -8.79
C ARG A 79 27.52 -24.25 -7.70
N ILE A 80 27.02 -24.28 -6.47
CA ILE A 80 27.82 -24.65 -5.30
C ILE A 80 28.29 -26.13 -5.37
N SER A 81 27.68 -26.96 -6.21
CA SER A 81 28.02 -28.38 -6.38
C SER A 81 28.38 -28.75 -7.82
N ASP A 82 29.36 -28.07 -8.43
CA ASP A 82 29.95 -28.48 -9.73
C ASP A 82 30.53 -29.93 -9.77
N ARG A 83 30.30 -30.74 -8.73
CA ARG A 83 30.63 -32.17 -8.66
C ARG A 83 29.44 -33.14 -8.68
N ASP A 84 28.22 -32.72 -8.35
CA ASP A 84 27.05 -33.61 -8.33
C ASP A 84 25.85 -32.92 -9.00
N GLN A 85 25.39 -33.47 -10.13
CA GLN A 85 24.16 -33.08 -10.82
C GLN A 85 22.92 -33.56 -10.04
N ASP A 86 22.76 -33.14 -8.78
CA ASP A 86 21.58 -33.45 -7.98
C ASP A 86 20.65 -32.23 -7.87
N ASP A 87 19.35 -32.45 -8.02
CA ASP A 87 18.30 -31.43 -7.94
C ASP A 87 18.30 -30.64 -6.61
N MET A 88 18.85 -31.23 -5.55
CA MET A 88 19.02 -30.59 -4.24
C MET A 88 20.00 -29.40 -4.26
N SER A 89 20.88 -29.33 -5.26
CA SER A 89 21.86 -28.23 -5.41
C SER A 89 21.25 -26.92 -5.90
N PHE A 90 20.16 -26.99 -6.67
CA PHE A 90 19.39 -25.83 -7.11
C PHE A 90 18.74 -25.13 -5.93
N TYR A 91 18.12 -25.90 -5.03
CA TYR A 91 17.51 -25.37 -3.82
C TYR A 91 18.53 -24.66 -2.93
N ASN A 92 19.71 -25.25 -2.74
CA ASN A 92 20.76 -24.64 -1.92
C ASN A 92 21.29 -23.34 -2.55
N THR A 93 21.52 -23.32 -3.86
CA THR A 93 22.05 -22.12 -4.52
C THR A 93 21.01 -20.98 -4.55
N ASN A 94 19.73 -21.30 -4.79
CA ASN A 94 18.64 -20.32 -4.68
C ASN A 94 18.53 -19.74 -3.26
N GLU A 95 18.59 -20.59 -2.23
CA GLU A 95 18.54 -20.13 -0.83
C GLU A 95 19.72 -19.20 -0.49
N VAL A 96 20.90 -19.46 -1.06
CA VAL A 96 22.07 -18.58 -0.89
C VAL A 96 21.88 -17.24 -1.61
N ILE A 97 21.32 -17.24 -2.82
CA ILE A 97 21.00 -16.01 -3.56
C ILE A 97 19.96 -15.19 -2.79
N GLU A 98 18.88 -15.85 -2.34
CA GLU A 98 17.82 -15.23 -1.55
C GLU A 98 18.38 -14.60 -0.28
N LYS A 99 19.25 -15.30 0.46
CA LYS A 99 19.92 -14.74 1.65
C LYS A 99 20.77 -13.53 1.31
N LYS A 100 21.55 -13.56 0.22
CA LYS A 100 22.39 -12.43 -0.19
C LYS A 100 21.56 -11.20 -0.56
N VAL A 101 20.50 -11.38 -1.34
CA VAL A 101 19.61 -10.30 -1.77
C VAL A 101 18.81 -9.75 -0.60
N THR A 102 18.32 -10.64 0.28
CA THR A 102 17.63 -10.26 1.51
C THR A 102 18.55 -9.45 2.44
N ASN A 103 19.81 -9.84 2.56
CA ASN A 103 20.80 -9.10 3.36
C ASN A 103 21.10 -7.73 2.73
N LEU A 104 21.31 -7.67 1.41
CA LEU A 104 21.49 -6.42 0.68
C LEU A 104 20.29 -5.48 0.94
N PHE A 105 19.07 -5.96 0.75
CA PHE A 105 17.87 -5.16 0.98
C PHE A 105 17.73 -4.73 2.45
N ARG A 106 18.08 -5.62 3.41
CA ARG A 106 18.09 -5.30 4.85
C ARG A 106 19.06 -4.18 5.19
N GLU A 107 20.27 -4.21 4.63
CA GLU A 107 21.31 -3.19 4.87
C GLU A 107 20.83 -1.82 4.40
N TYR A 108 20.38 -1.70 3.15
CA TYR A 108 19.91 -0.42 2.61
C TYR A 108 18.63 0.08 3.31
N ARG A 109 17.73 -0.82 3.72
CA ARG A 109 16.56 -0.43 4.52
C ARG A 109 16.96 0.05 5.91
N ALA A 110 17.97 -0.57 6.54
CA ALA A 110 18.48 -0.11 7.83
C ALA A 110 19.16 1.27 7.71
N ASP A 111 19.98 1.47 6.67
CA ASP A 111 20.65 2.73 6.36
C ASP A 111 19.65 3.86 6.12
N PHE A 112 18.53 3.57 5.44
CA PHE A 112 17.46 4.54 5.25
C PHE A 112 16.96 5.12 6.59
N PHE A 113 16.74 4.26 7.60
CA PHE A 113 16.24 4.66 8.91
C PHE A 113 17.33 5.17 9.87
N GLN A 114 18.61 4.95 9.57
CA GLN A 114 19.70 5.31 10.46
C GLN A 114 19.72 6.82 10.78
N GLU A 115 19.48 7.66 9.77
CA GLU A 115 19.42 9.12 9.91
C GLU A 115 18.25 9.61 10.78
N PHE A 116 17.22 8.78 11.00
CA PHE A 116 16.02 9.12 11.77
C PHE A 116 16.02 8.53 13.19
N GLY A 117 17.16 8.04 13.67
CA GLY A 117 17.28 7.41 14.99
C GLY A 117 17.15 5.88 14.98
N GLY A 118 17.32 5.26 13.81
CA GLY A 118 17.38 3.82 13.64
C GLY A 118 16.02 3.17 13.37
N TRP A 119 16.06 2.00 12.73
CA TRP A 119 14.84 1.29 12.34
C TRP A 119 14.05 0.79 13.55
N GLN A 120 14.68 0.40 14.66
CA GLN A 120 13.99 -0.06 15.87
C GLN A 120 13.09 1.03 16.47
N THR A 121 13.55 2.27 16.46
CA THR A 121 12.84 3.44 17.00
C THR A 121 11.72 3.88 16.06
N CYS A 122 12.00 3.89 14.74
CA CYS A 122 11.08 4.38 13.73
C CYS A 122 9.93 3.41 13.42
N THR A 123 10.15 2.11 13.65
CA THR A 123 9.21 1.04 13.23
C THR A 123 8.65 0.28 14.42
N LYS A 124 7.38 -0.13 14.31
CA LYS A 124 6.72 -1.01 15.28
C LYS A 124 6.54 -2.39 14.69
N LYS A 125 6.67 -3.41 15.52
CA LYS A 125 6.42 -4.80 15.16
C LYS A 125 5.00 -4.97 14.62
N MET A 126 4.87 -5.71 13.52
CA MET A 126 3.58 -6.07 12.94
C MET A 126 2.77 -6.94 13.90
N ASP A 127 1.45 -6.74 13.93
CA ASP A 127 0.52 -7.56 14.70
C ASP A 127 0.23 -8.90 14.00
N LYS A 128 1.28 -9.72 13.83
CA LYS A 128 1.21 -11.06 13.26
C LYS A 128 1.97 -12.05 14.15
N LYS A 129 1.41 -13.23 14.38
CA LYS A 129 1.99 -14.25 15.28
C LYS A 129 3.40 -14.70 14.88
N PHE A 130 3.71 -14.69 13.58
CA PHE A 130 5.03 -15.06 13.06
C PHE A 130 6.04 -13.90 13.03
N ALA A 131 5.61 -12.67 13.33
CA ALA A 131 6.51 -11.52 13.32
C ALA A 131 7.56 -11.65 14.43
N VAL A 132 8.81 -11.38 14.07
CA VAL A 132 9.99 -11.43 14.93
C VAL A 132 10.50 -10.01 15.11
N ASP A 133 10.76 -9.61 16.36
CA ASP A 133 11.08 -8.21 16.68
C ASP A 133 12.41 -7.75 16.08
N ASP A 134 13.38 -8.66 15.96
CA ASP A 134 14.72 -8.40 15.42
C ASP A 134 14.77 -8.46 13.88
N ASN A 135 13.63 -8.61 13.21
CA ASN A 135 13.57 -8.64 11.75
C ASN A 135 12.98 -7.32 11.22
N ILE A 136 13.79 -6.55 10.48
CA ILE A 136 13.40 -5.26 9.90
C ILE A 136 12.18 -5.36 8.96
N PHE A 137 11.94 -6.53 8.35
CA PHE A 137 10.81 -6.78 7.46
C PHE A 137 9.50 -7.05 8.20
N HIS A 138 9.60 -7.39 9.50
CA HIS A 138 8.46 -7.63 10.37
C HIS A 138 8.04 -6.39 11.16
N ARG A 139 8.57 -5.22 10.78
CA ARG A 139 8.28 -3.94 11.42
C ARG A 139 7.87 -2.91 10.39
N LEU A 140 6.89 -2.09 10.75
CA LEU A 140 6.28 -1.08 9.89
C LEU A 140 6.32 0.29 10.55
N VAL A 141 6.51 1.33 9.74
CA VAL A 141 6.26 2.71 10.13
C VAL A 141 4.76 2.99 10.05
N HIS A 142 4.19 3.55 11.11
CA HIS A 142 2.78 3.99 11.12
C HIS A 142 2.61 5.50 10.96
N HIS A 143 3.58 6.29 11.41
CA HIS A 143 3.52 7.76 11.38
C HIS A 143 4.88 8.28 10.92
N PRO A 144 5.19 8.20 9.61
CA PRO A 144 6.46 8.70 9.10
C PRO A 144 6.55 10.21 9.27
N SER A 145 7.73 10.71 9.65
CA SER A 145 7.98 12.15 9.66
C SER A 145 7.97 12.70 8.23
N ARG A 146 7.71 14.01 8.07
CA ARG A 146 7.72 14.65 6.74
C ARG A 146 9.07 14.51 6.03
N GLU A 147 10.16 14.47 6.78
CA GLU A 147 11.50 14.23 6.23
C GLU A 147 11.67 12.80 5.71
N MET A 148 11.16 11.81 6.45
CA MET A 148 11.16 10.41 6.04
C MET A 148 10.32 10.20 4.78
N GLN A 149 9.15 10.86 4.68
CA GLN A 149 8.33 10.85 3.48
C GLN A 149 9.06 11.46 2.28
N ARG A 150 9.71 12.63 2.45
CA ARG A 150 10.50 13.28 1.39
C ARG A 150 11.62 12.40 0.88
N LYS A 151 12.37 11.74 1.78
CA LYS A 151 13.46 10.83 1.42
C LYS A 151 12.94 9.60 0.69
N ALA A 152 11.86 8.97 1.17
CA ALA A 152 11.25 7.82 0.50
C ALA A 152 10.79 8.15 -0.92
N ILE A 153 10.14 9.32 -1.11
CA ILE A 153 9.70 9.78 -2.43
C ILE A 153 10.87 10.12 -3.34
N ALA A 154 11.97 10.69 -2.80
CA ALA A 154 13.19 10.90 -3.57
C ALA A 154 13.75 9.56 -4.11
N TYR A 155 13.74 8.50 -3.30
CA TYR A 155 14.22 7.18 -3.72
C TYR A 155 13.34 6.62 -4.82
N TYR A 156 12.02 6.72 -4.66
CA TYR A 156 11.05 6.28 -5.65
C TYR A 156 11.23 7.02 -6.98
N ARG A 157 11.25 8.35 -6.97
CA ARG A 157 11.38 9.18 -8.19
C ARG A 157 12.70 8.96 -8.90
N VAL A 158 13.82 9.07 -8.19
CA VAL A 158 15.14 8.89 -8.80
C VAL A 158 15.26 7.50 -9.43
N CYS A 159 14.74 6.47 -8.75
CA CYS A 159 14.74 5.11 -9.28
C CYS A 159 13.91 4.97 -10.57
N TYR A 160 12.67 5.47 -10.57
CA TYR A 160 11.78 5.34 -11.72
C TYR A 160 12.20 6.25 -12.89
N GLU A 161 12.62 7.49 -12.63
CA GLU A 161 13.19 8.40 -13.64
C GLU A 161 14.45 7.76 -14.28
N THR A 162 15.34 7.20 -13.48
CA THR A 162 16.53 6.50 -13.99
C THR A 162 16.16 5.28 -14.84
N ALA A 163 15.17 4.50 -14.41
CA ALA A 163 14.70 3.32 -15.15
C ALA A 163 14.08 3.70 -16.50
N GLN A 164 13.33 4.81 -16.57
CA GLN A 164 12.79 5.36 -17.82
C GLN A 164 13.91 5.79 -18.77
N HIS A 165 14.98 6.42 -18.26
CA HIS A 165 16.07 6.92 -19.10
C HIS A 165 17.06 5.85 -19.57
N THR A 166 17.43 4.92 -18.68
CA THR A 166 18.50 3.94 -18.95
C THR A 166 17.97 2.59 -19.43
N ARG A 167 16.65 2.37 -19.39
CA ARG A 167 15.97 1.07 -19.58
C ARG A 167 16.45 -0.05 -18.63
N GLU A 168 17.33 0.25 -17.69
CA GLU A 168 17.74 -0.66 -16.64
C GLU A 168 16.71 -0.70 -15.52
N ARG A 169 15.97 -1.80 -15.43
CA ARG A 169 14.91 -2.01 -14.44
C ARG A 169 15.49 -2.65 -13.18
N ILE A 170 16.01 -1.80 -12.29
CA ILE A 170 16.30 -2.15 -10.90
C ILE A 170 15.36 -1.31 -10.04
N LEU A 171 14.12 -1.77 -9.92
CA LEU A 171 13.01 -1.06 -9.27
C LEU A 171 12.88 -1.39 -7.79
N SER A 172 13.48 -2.49 -7.30
CA SER A 172 13.40 -2.87 -5.88
C SER A 172 13.92 -1.80 -4.93
N PHE A 173 14.87 -0.97 -5.35
CA PHE A 173 15.40 0.14 -4.56
C PHE A 173 14.32 1.14 -4.14
N ALA A 174 13.38 1.47 -5.05
CA ALA A 174 12.28 2.37 -4.76
C ALA A 174 11.41 1.87 -3.59
N TRP A 175 11.34 0.55 -3.41
CA TRP A 175 10.48 -0.11 -2.42
C TRP A 175 11.17 -0.37 -1.08
N LEU A 176 12.40 0.14 -0.87
CA LEU A 176 13.11 0.03 0.41
C LEU A 176 12.30 0.58 1.59
N ALA A 177 11.50 1.61 1.37
CA ALA A 177 10.62 2.25 2.36
C ALA A 177 9.13 2.07 2.00
N TYR A 178 8.73 0.86 1.60
CA TYR A 178 7.36 0.54 1.15
C TYR A 178 6.27 0.99 2.12
N ASP A 179 6.52 0.89 3.42
CA ASP A 179 5.60 1.28 4.49
C ASP A 179 5.39 2.80 4.55
N VAL A 180 6.46 3.57 4.38
CA VAL A 180 6.39 5.03 4.28
C VAL A 180 5.65 5.45 3.00
N LEU A 181 5.96 4.82 1.87
CA LEU A 181 5.29 5.09 0.59
C LEU A 181 3.79 4.78 0.65
N ALA A 182 3.41 3.69 1.33
CA ALA A 182 2.00 3.34 1.54
C ALA A 182 1.25 4.43 2.32
N THR A 183 1.87 4.99 3.38
CA THR A 183 1.28 6.11 4.12
C THR A 183 1.14 7.36 3.26
N VAL A 184 2.18 7.73 2.50
CA VAL A 184 2.14 8.91 1.60
C VAL A 184 1.04 8.76 0.56
N ARG A 185 0.93 7.58 -0.06
CA ARG A 185 -0.12 7.29 -1.03
C ARG A 185 -1.51 7.43 -0.38
N GLN A 186 -1.68 6.89 0.82
CA GLN A 186 -2.95 6.98 1.54
C GLN A 186 -3.31 8.44 1.87
N GLU A 187 -2.36 9.24 2.36
CA GLU A 187 -2.56 10.66 2.66
C GLU A 187 -2.94 11.45 1.39
N ASN A 188 -2.21 11.24 0.29
CA ASN A 188 -2.46 11.97 -0.96
C ASN A 188 -3.76 11.56 -1.66
N VAL A 189 -4.19 10.29 -1.53
CA VAL A 189 -5.50 9.85 -2.03
C VAL A 189 -6.61 10.55 -1.23
N LEU A 190 -6.49 10.61 0.10
CA LEU A 190 -7.46 11.26 0.98
C LEU A 190 -7.52 12.80 0.81
N ASP A 191 -6.45 13.41 0.31
CA ASP A 191 -6.40 14.87 0.09
C ASP A 191 -6.81 15.29 -1.34
N LYS A 192 -6.62 14.45 -2.35
CA LYS A 192 -6.95 14.78 -3.75
C LYS A 192 -8.35 14.35 -4.18
N ASP A 193 -8.85 13.26 -3.62
CA ASP A 193 -10.22 12.83 -3.82
C ASP A 193 -10.99 13.11 -2.52
N ASP A 194 -12.07 13.91 -2.58
CA ASP A 194 -13.16 13.86 -1.58
C ASP A 194 -13.85 12.47 -1.54
N CYS A 195 -13.22 11.43 -2.09
CA CYS A 195 -13.74 10.10 -2.28
C CYS A 195 -13.00 9.13 -1.36
N VAL A 196 -13.81 8.37 -0.61
CA VAL A 196 -13.39 7.20 0.17
C VAL A 196 -12.36 6.38 -0.63
N PRO A 197 -11.20 6.01 -0.05
CA PRO A 197 -10.17 5.26 -0.74
C PRO A 197 -10.65 3.82 -0.90
N ALA A 198 -11.42 3.57 -1.95
CA ALA A 198 -11.85 2.24 -2.34
C ALA A 198 -12.43 2.25 -3.76
N THR A 199 -11.55 2.32 -4.76
CA THR A 199 -11.71 1.54 -6.00
C THR A 199 -11.64 0.04 -5.68
N THR A 200 -12.47 -0.43 -4.74
CA THR A 200 -12.83 -1.83 -4.67
C THR A 200 -14.16 -1.98 -5.39
N PRO A 201 -14.29 -2.95 -6.32
CA PRO A 201 -15.58 -3.25 -6.95
C PRO A 201 -16.69 -3.53 -5.92
N LEU A 202 -16.33 -3.86 -4.69
CA LEU A 202 -17.24 -3.96 -3.54
C LEU A 202 -17.89 -2.62 -3.16
N TYR A 203 -17.17 -1.51 -3.19
CA TYR A 203 -17.75 -0.20 -2.87
C TYR A 203 -18.81 0.18 -3.89
N ASP A 204 -18.49 0.08 -5.19
CA ASP A 204 -19.43 0.39 -6.27
C ASP A 204 -20.65 -0.54 -6.23
N MET A 205 -20.43 -1.84 -6.01
CA MET A 205 -21.51 -2.82 -5.84
C MET A 205 -22.39 -2.52 -4.62
N LEU A 206 -21.80 -2.15 -3.48
CA LEU A 206 -22.56 -1.78 -2.28
C LEU A 206 -23.33 -0.48 -2.50
N ARG A 207 -22.74 0.51 -3.17
CA ARG A 207 -23.40 1.79 -3.50
C ARG A 207 -24.60 1.60 -4.41
N GLU A 208 -24.45 0.80 -5.47
CA GLU A 208 -25.56 0.45 -6.37
C GLU A 208 -26.66 -0.28 -5.59
N ARG A 209 -26.29 -1.29 -4.79
CA ARG A 209 -27.25 -2.04 -3.96
C ARG A 209 -27.98 -1.16 -2.95
N PHE A 210 -27.28 -0.22 -2.31
CA PHE A 210 -27.89 0.74 -1.39
C PHE A 210 -28.86 1.68 -2.10
N SER A 211 -28.51 2.12 -3.30
CA SER A 211 -29.38 2.98 -4.12
C SER A 211 -30.68 2.27 -4.50
N VAL A 212 -30.58 1.02 -4.99
CA VAL A 212 -31.75 0.18 -5.31
C VAL A 212 -32.59 -0.08 -4.06
N HIS A 213 -31.96 -0.38 -2.92
CA HIS A 213 -32.69 -0.66 -1.70
C HIS A 213 -33.47 0.56 -1.17
N LEU A 214 -32.89 1.76 -1.28
CA LEU A 214 -33.54 3.01 -0.94
C LEU A 214 -34.73 3.31 -1.86
N GLU A 215 -34.59 3.02 -3.16
CA GLU A 215 -35.67 3.16 -4.15
C GLU A 215 -36.86 2.24 -3.84
N GLU A 216 -36.60 0.99 -3.46
CA GLU A 216 -37.64 0.02 -3.07
C GLU A 216 -38.36 0.41 -1.76
N HIS A 217 -37.65 1.05 -0.82
CA HIS A 217 -38.16 1.36 0.52
C HIS A 217 -38.43 2.85 0.75
N LYS A 218 -38.66 3.62 -0.32
CA LYS A 218 -38.88 5.08 -0.29
C LYS A 218 -39.88 5.55 0.75
N ALA A 219 -41.03 4.86 0.86
CA ALA A 219 -42.07 5.24 1.82
C ALA A 219 -41.58 5.16 3.28
N ARG A 220 -40.81 4.12 3.62
CA ARG A 220 -40.20 3.97 4.96
C ARG A 220 -39.10 4.97 5.19
N PHE A 221 -38.32 5.28 4.16
CA PHE A 221 -37.29 6.31 4.22
C PHE A 221 -37.87 7.70 4.52
N TYR A 222 -38.97 8.09 3.87
CA TYR A 222 -39.63 9.36 4.17
C TYR A 222 -40.21 9.41 5.59
N LEU A 223 -40.84 8.32 6.05
CA LEU A 223 -41.32 8.22 7.44
C LEU A 223 -40.17 8.30 8.46
N PHE A 224 -39.01 7.71 8.15
CA PHE A 224 -37.81 7.82 8.97
C PHE A 224 -37.31 9.27 9.05
N MET A 225 -37.30 9.97 7.90
CA MET A 225 -36.88 11.37 7.79
C MET A 225 -37.78 12.36 8.52
N GLU A 226 -39.04 12.00 8.78
CA GLU A 226 -39.92 12.85 9.56
C GLU A 226 -39.46 12.98 11.02
N PHE A 227 -38.63 12.06 11.55
CA PHE A 227 -38.12 12.05 12.93
C PHE A 227 -39.18 12.27 14.03
N SER A 228 -40.45 12.09 13.68
CA SER A 228 -41.60 12.46 14.49
C SER A 228 -41.61 11.58 15.75
N ASN A 229 -41.45 12.23 16.91
CA ASN A 229 -41.51 11.67 18.28
C ASN A 229 -40.20 11.22 18.95
N ASN A 230 -39.01 11.52 18.41
CA ASN A 230 -37.75 11.15 19.08
C ASN A 230 -37.16 12.28 19.95
N GLU A 231 -36.66 11.95 21.15
CA GLU A 231 -35.97 12.88 22.06
C GLU A 231 -34.74 13.55 21.40
N ALA A 232 -34.09 12.83 20.48
CA ALA A 232 -32.94 13.28 19.71
C ALA A 232 -33.29 13.90 18.33
N ALA A 233 -34.57 14.08 18.00
CA ALA A 233 -35.01 14.49 16.67
C ALA A 233 -34.37 15.82 16.21
N ARG A 234 -34.22 16.78 17.12
CA ARG A 234 -33.63 18.10 16.80
C ARG A 234 -32.15 17.99 16.47
N GLN A 235 -31.41 17.17 17.19
CA GLN A 235 -29.98 16.95 17.01
C GLN A 235 -29.74 16.17 15.71
N LEU A 236 -30.52 15.12 15.46
CA LEU A 236 -30.42 14.32 14.23
C LEU A 236 -30.70 15.18 13.00
N ARG A 237 -31.79 15.97 13.00
CA ARG A 237 -32.10 16.91 11.90
C ARG A 237 -30.94 17.86 11.61
N ARG A 238 -30.37 18.47 12.65
CA ARG A 238 -29.22 19.39 12.47
C ARG A 238 -28.04 18.73 11.76
N TYR A 239 -27.75 17.46 12.05
CA TYR A 239 -26.66 16.75 11.39
C TYR A 239 -27.03 16.26 10.00
N THR A 240 -28.25 15.77 9.78
CA THR A 240 -28.71 15.32 8.45
C THR A 240 -28.91 16.47 7.47
N ASP A 241 -29.26 17.67 7.95
CA ASP A 241 -29.36 18.88 7.13
C ASP A 241 -27.98 19.43 6.76
N HIS A 242 -26.99 19.25 7.64
CA HIS A 242 -25.63 19.74 7.44
C HIS A 242 -24.80 18.80 6.54
N TYR A 243 -25.05 17.48 6.60
CA TYR A 243 -24.33 16.46 5.84
C TYR A 243 -25.28 15.73 4.87
N PRO A 244 -25.38 16.14 3.60
CA PRO A 244 -26.11 15.37 2.58
C PRO A 244 -25.60 13.93 2.53
N GLY A 245 -26.52 12.97 2.42
CA GLY A 245 -26.20 11.53 2.41
C GLY A 245 -26.22 10.86 3.78
N LEU A 246 -26.07 11.61 4.88
CA LEU A 246 -26.08 11.03 6.24
C LEU A 246 -27.43 10.37 6.56
N SER A 247 -28.53 10.96 6.11
CA SER A 247 -29.88 10.39 6.26
C SER A 247 -30.00 8.99 5.64
N ARG A 248 -29.36 8.77 4.48
CA ARG A 248 -29.35 7.48 3.77
C ARG A 248 -28.61 6.42 4.57
N VAL A 249 -27.43 6.77 5.08
CA VAL A 249 -26.61 5.87 5.91
C VAL A 249 -27.33 5.53 7.21
N LEU A 250 -27.93 6.53 7.88
CA LEU A 250 -28.67 6.32 9.12
C LEU A 250 -29.90 5.41 8.93
N PHE A 251 -30.61 5.57 7.80
CA PHE A 251 -31.73 4.70 7.46
C PHE A 251 -31.29 3.24 7.24
N ILE A 252 -30.24 3.03 6.43
CA ILE A 252 -29.70 1.68 6.16
C ILE A 252 -29.23 1.02 7.47
N LEU A 253 -28.57 1.79 8.34
CA LEU A 253 -28.10 1.30 9.63
C LEU A 253 -29.27 0.92 10.55
N CYS A 254 -30.35 1.70 10.54
CA CYS A 254 -31.56 1.38 11.29
C CYS A 254 -32.26 0.13 10.73
N GLU A 255 -32.40 -0.02 9.42
CA GLU A 255 -32.95 -1.23 8.78
C GLU A 255 -32.09 -2.46 9.07
N TRP A 256 -30.76 -2.33 9.05
CA TRP A 256 -29.86 -3.40 9.46
C TRP A 256 -30.08 -3.78 10.93
N ALA A 257 -30.16 -2.79 11.82
CA ALA A 257 -30.34 -3.05 13.25
C ALA A 257 -31.71 -3.68 13.56
N ASP A 258 -32.75 -3.29 12.84
CA ASP A 258 -34.09 -3.85 12.96
C ASP A 258 -34.11 -5.33 12.52
N ARG A 259 -33.48 -5.65 11.39
CA ARG A 259 -33.35 -7.03 10.90
C ARG A 259 -32.55 -7.95 11.82
N ASN A 260 -31.65 -7.38 12.62
CA ASN A 260 -30.87 -8.11 13.62
C ASN A 260 -31.53 -8.07 15.01
N GLU A 261 -32.78 -7.61 15.10
CA GLU A 261 -33.58 -7.55 16.33
C GLU A 261 -32.91 -6.75 17.46
N LEU A 262 -32.05 -5.79 17.12
CA LEU A 262 -31.29 -5.00 18.09
C LEU A 262 -32.17 -4.00 18.87
N PHE A 263 -33.38 -3.71 18.38
CA PHE A 263 -34.33 -2.77 18.99
C PHE A 263 -35.30 -3.40 20.00
N THR A 264 -35.12 -4.68 20.33
CA THR A 264 -36.00 -5.43 21.23
C THR A 264 -35.85 -5.08 22.72
N ALA A 265 -34.79 -4.34 23.08
CA ALA A 265 -34.44 -4.00 24.46
C ALA A 265 -34.37 -2.48 24.71
N ARG A 266 -33.25 -1.98 25.26
CA ARG A 266 -33.06 -0.56 25.62
C ARG A 266 -32.59 0.32 24.47
N LEU A 267 -32.14 -0.29 23.38
CA LEU A 267 -31.62 0.41 22.22
C LEU A 267 -32.79 0.77 21.31
N GLN A 268 -32.89 2.05 20.94
CA GLN A 268 -33.92 2.56 20.04
C GLN A 268 -33.23 3.09 18.79
N SER A 269 -33.98 3.27 17.69
CA SER A 269 -33.44 3.71 16.40
C SER A 269 -32.59 4.98 16.51
N HIS A 270 -33.04 5.97 17.29
CA HIS A 270 -32.30 7.21 17.48
C HIS A 270 -31.00 7.05 18.30
N HIS A 271 -30.89 6.04 19.17
CA HIS A 271 -29.66 5.76 19.90
C HIS A 271 -28.54 5.29 18.96
N ILE A 272 -28.84 4.41 18.01
CA ILE A 272 -27.87 3.96 17.00
C ILE A 272 -27.43 5.12 16.11
N CYS A 273 -28.38 5.97 15.69
CA CYS A 273 -28.07 7.15 14.91
C CYS A 273 -27.10 8.10 15.64
N LEU A 274 -27.34 8.34 16.93
CA LEU A 274 -26.46 9.16 17.76
C LEU A 274 -25.08 8.51 17.96
N ILE A 275 -25.01 7.19 18.15
CA ILE A 275 -23.73 6.47 18.27
C ILE A 275 -22.91 6.63 17.00
N LEU A 276 -23.52 6.49 15.82
CA LEU A 276 -22.83 6.69 14.54
C LEU A 276 -22.31 8.13 14.40
N ILE A 277 -23.14 9.13 14.75
CA ILE A 277 -22.74 10.54 14.69
C ILE A 277 -21.61 10.83 15.70
N LEU A 278 -21.70 10.32 16.92
CA LEU A 278 -20.67 10.48 17.95
C LEU A 278 -19.37 9.78 17.56
N TYR A 279 -19.45 8.62 16.91
CA TYR A 279 -18.31 7.94 16.30
C TYR A 279 -17.71 8.76 15.16
N ALA A 280 -18.54 9.30 14.27
CA ALA A 280 -18.09 10.08 13.11
C ALA A 280 -17.48 11.44 13.51
N ILE A 281 -17.88 12.00 14.66
CA ILE A 281 -17.30 13.20 15.30
C ILE A 281 -16.13 12.83 16.23
N ARG A 282 -15.77 11.54 16.36
CA ARG A 282 -14.69 11.01 17.22
C ARG A 282 -14.85 11.26 18.72
N ARG A 283 -16.07 11.44 19.20
CA ARG A 283 -16.37 11.48 20.64
C ARG A 283 -16.34 10.09 21.28
N ILE A 284 -16.46 9.04 20.48
CA ILE A 284 -16.29 7.64 20.87
C ILE A 284 -15.04 7.12 20.16
N ALA A 285 -14.10 6.55 20.91
CA ALA A 285 -12.87 6.00 20.35
C ALA A 285 -13.19 4.70 19.59
N GLY A 286 -13.02 4.73 18.26
CA GLY A 286 -12.98 3.53 17.43
C GLY A 286 -11.61 2.87 17.48
N SER A 287 -11.57 1.55 17.52
CA SER A 287 -10.35 0.80 17.23
C SER A 287 -9.96 1.02 15.75
N SER A 288 -8.81 1.65 15.54
CA SER A 288 -7.91 1.45 14.40
C SER A 288 -8.22 2.03 13.01
N ILE A 289 -8.76 3.24 12.86
CA ILE A 289 -8.58 3.99 11.59
C ILE A 289 -8.20 5.45 11.86
N ASN A 290 -6.92 5.76 11.59
CA ASN A 290 -6.34 7.10 11.60
C ASN A 290 -6.88 7.95 10.44
N CYS A 291 -8.13 8.39 10.49
CA CYS A 291 -8.60 9.50 9.66
C CYS A 291 -8.28 10.82 10.35
N THR A 292 -7.36 11.63 9.83
CA THR A 292 -7.00 12.94 10.40
C THR A 292 -8.12 13.98 10.32
N LYS A 293 -9.22 13.70 9.59
CA LYS A 293 -10.42 14.53 9.43
C LYS A 293 -11.68 13.84 10.00
N PRO A 294 -12.70 14.58 10.49
CA PRO A 294 -13.97 14.01 10.90
C PRO A 294 -14.65 13.30 9.72
N PHE A 295 -15.08 12.05 9.90
CA PHE A 295 -15.62 11.19 8.83
C PHE A 295 -16.87 11.78 8.16
N LEU A 296 -17.59 12.69 8.84
CA LEU A 296 -18.79 13.34 8.31
C LEU A 296 -18.51 14.24 7.10
N GLU A 297 -17.30 14.78 6.94
CA GLU A 297 -16.95 15.58 5.75
C GLU A 297 -16.93 14.74 4.46
N VAL A 298 -16.72 13.41 4.58
CA VAL A 298 -16.68 12.45 3.46
C VAL A 298 -18.08 11.94 3.07
N VAL A 299 -19.09 12.12 3.94
CA VAL A 299 -20.46 11.64 3.69
C VAL A 299 -21.17 12.43 2.58
N ASN A 300 -20.66 13.61 2.22
CA ASN A 300 -21.20 14.46 1.15
C ASN A 300 -21.28 13.79 -0.24
N CYS A 301 -20.61 12.64 -0.43
CA CYS A 301 -20.57 11.91 -1.70
C CYS A 301 -21.57 10.74 -1.82
N LEU A 302 -22.42 10.49 -0.81
CA LEU A 302 -23.43 9.41 -0.82
C LEU A 302 -24.84 9.86 -1.20
#